data_AF-A0A520A098-F1
#
_entry.id   AF-A0A520A098-F1
#
_cell.length_a   1.000
_cell.length_b   1.000
_cell.length_c   1.000
_cell.angle_alpha   90.00
_cell.angle_beta   90.00
_cell.angle_gamma   90.00
#
_symmetry.space_group_name_H-M   'P 1'
#
loop_
_entity.id
_entity.type
_entity.pdbx_description
1 polymer ?
#
loop_
_entity_poly.entity_id
_entity_poly.type
_entity_poly.pdbx_seq_one_letter_code
_entity_poly.pdbx_strand_id
1 'polypeptide(L)'
;MEELKAYIESGILELYVLGQLSAEEMTEVEAMANKFALVKDELNAIELALEQYASLNKIEPAVTNKNAILNKIAVASEGTDEAKILPLPSAGRKFKTLSFALAACLGLLVISVVALFLAHNKLEDANSQIALLKLQTQQYSRSAN
;
A
#
# COMPACT_ATOMS: atom_id res chain seq x y z
N MET A 1 10.47 2.10 -28.56
CA MET A 1 9.55 0.98 -28.84
C MET A 1 10.20 -0.05 -29.77
N GLU A 2 10.89 0.36 -30.83
CA GLU A 2 11.63 -0.58 -31.70
C GLU A 2 12.69 -1.39 -30.93
N GLU A 3 13.44 -0.77 -30.02
CA GLU A 3 14.45 -1.50 -29.22
C GLU A 3 13.84 -2.59 -28.32
N LEU A 4 12.66 -2.34 -27.75
CA LEU A 4 11.95 -3.33 -26.93
C LEU A 4 11.45 -4.50 -27.77
N LYS A 5 10.97 -4.21 -28.98
CA LYS A 5 10.53 -5.23 -29.92
C LYS A 5 11.71 -6.07 -30.43
N ALA A 6 12.82 -5.43 -30.77
CA ALA A 6 14.06 -6.10 -31.15
C ALA A 6 14.62 -6.97 -30.01
N TYR A 7 14.46 -6.53 -28.75
CA TYR A 7 14.83 -7.32 -27.59
C TYR A 7 13.97 -8.59 -27.47
N ILE A 8 12.66 -8.49 -27.63
CA ILE A 8 11.75 -9.64 -27.65
C ILE A 8 12.09 -10.60 -28.82
N GLU A 9 12.34 -10.05 -30.00
CA GLU A 9 12.67 -10.83 -31.20
C GLU A 9 14.12 -11.35 -31.23
N SER A 10 14.95 -11.01 -30.24
CA SER A 10 16.37 -11.39 -30.21
C SER A 10 16.61 -12.87 -29.85
N GLY A 11 15.61 -13.56 -29.29
CA GLY A 11 15.75 -14.93 -28.78
C GLY A 11 16.28 -15.02 -27.34
N ILE A 12 16.56 -13.89 -26.68
CA ILE A 12 17.14 -13.89 -25.32
C ILE A 12 16.16 -14.42 -24.27
N LEU A 13 14.85 -14.23 -24.45
CA LEU A 13 13.84 -14.65 -23.49
C LEU A 13 13.66 -16.17 -23.50
N GLU A 14 13.78 -16.80 -24.66
CA GLU A 14 13.76 -18.24 -24.85
C GLU A 14 14.97 -18.89 -24.19
N LEU A 15 16.16 -18.31 -24.40
CA LEU A 15 17.39 -18.76 -23.76
C LEU A 15 17.33 -18.60 -22.23
N TYR A 16 16.68 -17.54 -21.74
CA TYR A 16 16.43 -17.34 -20.31
C TYR A 16 15.58 -18.48 -19.74
N VAL A 17 14.42 -18.76 -20.34
CA VAL A 17 13.51 -19.81 -19.87
C VAL A 17 14.16 -21.20 -19.94
N LEU A 18 15.01 -21.44 -20.93
CA LEU A 18 15.78 -22.68 -21.06
C LEU A 18 16.99 -22.76 -20.10
N GLY A 19 17.29 -21.70 -19.34
CA GLY A 19 18.44 -21.64 -18.44
C GLY A 19 19.80 -21.67 -19.15
N GLN A 20 19.87 -21.15 -20.38
CA GLN A 20 21.07 -21.16 -21.23
C GLN A 20 21.84 -19.83 -21.24
N LEU A 21 21.40 -18.85 -20.43
CA LEU A 21 22.08 -17.58 -20.27
C LEU A 21 23.14 -17.60 -19.17
N SER A 22 24.09 -16.67 -19.25
CA SER A 22 24.99 -16.38 -18.12
C SER A 22 24.24 -15.70 -16.97
N ALA A 23 24.79 -15.72 -15.76
CA ALA A 23 24.17 -15.10 -14.59
C ALA A 23 23.95 -13.58 -14.75
N GLU A 24 24.85 -12.91 -15.49
CA GLU A 24 24.74 -11.48 -15.79
C GLU A 24 23.55 -11.19 -16.71
N GLU A 25 23.43 -11.96 -17.80
CA GLU A 25 22.32 -11.85 -18.76
C GLU A 25 20.97 -12.22 -18.13
N MET A 26 20.93 -13.22 -17.24
CA MET A 26 19.72 -13.54 -16.49
C MET A 26 19.25 -12.36 -15.64
N THR A 27 20.17 -11.69 -14.97
CA THR A 27 19.86 -10.51 -14.14
C THR A 27 19.35 -9.36 -15.01
N GLU A 28 19.89 -9.18 -16.23
CA GLU A 28 19.40 -8.21 -17.19
C GLU A 28 17.96 -8.52 -17.64
N VAL A 29 17.67 -9.77 -18.00
CA VAL A 29 16.31 -10.21 -18.38
C VAL A 29 15.33 -9.97 -17.24
N GLU A 30 15.69 -10.28 -16.01
CA GLU A 30 14.87 -10.03 -14.82
C GLU A 30 14.63 -8.55 -14.59
N ALA A 31 15.64 -7.70 -14.76
CA ALA A 31 15.50 -6.26 -14.67
C ALA A 31 14.56 -5.71 -15.77
N MET A 32 14.67 -6.24 -16.98
CA MET A 32 13.82 -5.87 -18.11
C MET A 32 12.36 -6.33 -17.90
N ALA A 33 12.14 -7.53 -17.39
CA ALA A 33 10.82 -8.05 -17.04
C ALA A 33 10.15 -7.24 -15.91
N ASN A 34 10.93 -6.75 -14.94
CA ASN A 34 10.44 -5.87 -13.88
C ASN A 34 10.08 -4.47 -14.39
N LYS A 35 10.79 -3.98 -15.41
CA LYS A 35 10.60 -2.65 -15.98
C LYS A 35 9.47 -2.59 -17.02
N PHE A 36 9.27 -3.66 -17.79
CA PHE A 36 8.34 -3.70 -18.91
C PHE A 36 7.40 -4.91 -18.82
N ALA A 37 6.11 -4.64 -18.65
CA ALA A 37 5.08 -5.69 -18.59
C ALA A 37 5.06 -6.58 -19.85
N LEU A 38 5.30 -6.00 -21.03
CA LEU A 38 5.35 -6.75 -22.29
C LEU A 38 6.42 -7.86 -22.30
N VAL A 39 7.57 -7.64 -21.65
CA VAL A 39 8.63 -8.67 -21.55
C VAL A 39 8.17 -9.81 -20.65
N LYS A 40 7.47 -9.48 -19.57
CA LYS A 40 6.89 -10.49 -18.67
C LYS A 40 5.77 -11.28 -19.35
N ASP A 41 4.93 -10.62 -20.12
CA ASP A 41 3.86 -11.29 -20.88
C ASP A 41 4.43 -12.26 -21.92
N GLU A 42 5.51 -11.87 -22.60
CA GLU A 42 6.22 -12.75 -23.53
C GLU A 42 6.89 -13.94 -22.81
N LEU A 43 7.58 -13.70 -21.70
CA LEU A 43 8.16 -14.79 -20.88
C LEU A 43 7.11 -15.82 -20.46
N ASN A 44 5.94 -15.36 -19.97
CA ASN A 44 4.85 -16.25 -19.61
C ASN A 44 4.33 -17.05 -20.82
N ALA A 45 4.26 -16.43 -22.01
CA ALA A 45 3.81 -17.11 -23.22
C ALA A 45 4.80 -18.22 -23.65
N ILE A 46 6.10 -17.95 -23.55
CA ILE A 46 7.17 -18.92 -23.83
C ILE A 46 7.12 -20.08 -22.82
N GLU A 47 7.02 -19.77 -21.52
CA GLU A 47 6.90 -20.77 -20.45
C GLU A 47 5.69 -21.69 -20.66
N LEU A 48 4.53 -21.11 -20.98
CA LEU A 48 3.31 -21.88 -21.24
C LEU A 48 3.44 -22.78 -22.47
N ALA A 49 4.09 -22.30 -23.54
CA ALA A 49 4.34 -23.11 -24.72
C ALA A 49 5.26 -24.31 -24.41
N LEU A 50 6.29 -24.09 -23.59
CA LEU A 50 7.19 -25.16 -23.15
C LEU A 50 6.50 -26.14 -22.19
N GLU A 51 5.63 -25.67 -21.30
CA GLU A 51 4.81 -26.52 -20.43
C GLU A 51 3.89 -27.43 -21.25
N GLN A 52 3.23 -26.90 -22.28
CA GLN A 52 2.39 -27.68 -23.19
C GLN A 52 3.23 -28.73 -23.93
N TYR A 53 4.38 -28.33 -24.46
CA TYR A 53 5.31 -29.25 -25.12
C TYR A 53 5.76 -30.38 -24.17
N ALA A 54 6.16 -30.04 -22.94
CA ALA A 54 6.56 -31.01 -21.93
C ALA A 54 5.41 -31.95 -21.55
N SER A 55 4.19 -31.43 -21.46
CA SER A 55 2.99 -32.23 -21.15
C SER A 55 2.68 -33.24 -22.24
N LEU A 56 2.85 -32.87 -23.51
CA LEU A 56 2.67 -33.75 -24.67
C LEU A 56 3.77 -34.80 -24.79
N ASN A 57 4.99 -34.47 -24.35
CA ASN A 57 6.18 -35.32 -24.44
C ASN A 57 6.58 -35.95 -23.08
N LYS A 58 5.64 -36.08 -22.15
CA LYS A 58 5.91 -36.60 -20.81
C LYS A 58 6.37 -38.07 -20.84
N ILE A 59 7.36 -38.37 -20.02
CA ILE A 59 7.85 -39.74 -19.81
C ILE A 59 7.48 -40.15 -18.39
N GLU A 60 6.84 -41.31 -18.24
CA GLU A 60 6.43 -41.82 -16.94
C GLU A 60 7.66 -42.11 -16.05
N PRO A 61 7.80 -41.45 -14.88
CA PRO A 61 8.91 -41.71 -13.99
C PRO A 61 8.76 -43.05 -13.26
N ALA A 62 9.87 -43.60 -12.77
CA ALA A 62 9.84 -44.83 -11.96
C ALA A 62 9.03 -44.62 -10.67
N VAL A 63 8.20 -45.61 -10.31
CA VAL A 63 7.34 -45.57 -9.11
C VAL A 63 8.16 -45.36 -7.81
N THR A 64 9.39 -45.84 -7.78
CA THR A 64 10.34 -45.66 -6.67
C THR A 64 10.69 -44.18 -6.43
N ASN A 65 10.70 -43.35 -7.47
CA ASN A 65 11.05 -41.93 -7.37
C ASN A 65 10.03 -41.16 -6.53
N LYS A 66 8.74 -41.49 -6.66
CA LYS A 66 7.67 -40.85 -5.88
C LYS A 66 7.91 -41.02 -4.37
N ASN A 67 8.12 -42.25 -3.92
CA ASN A 67 8.36 -42.54 -2.51
C ASN A 67 9.68 -41.93 -2.02
N ALA A 68 10.73 -41.97 -2.84
CA ALA A 68 12.02 -41.37 -2.49
C ALA A 68 11.93 -39.84 -2.30
N ILE A 69 11.18 -39.15 -3.17
CA ILE A 69 10.96 -37.70 -3.06
C ILE A 69 10.11 -37.37 -1.83
N LEU A 70 8.99 -38.07 -1.62
CA LEU A 70 8.11 -37.84 -0.48
C LEU A 70 8.83 -38.05 0.86
N ASN A 71 9.66 -39.09 0.98
CA ASN A 71 10.45 -39.34 2.18
C ASN A 71 11.48 -38.23 2.43
N LYS A 72 12.15 -37.73 1.38
CA LYS A 72 13.10 -36.60 1.53
C LYS A 72 12.42 -35.33 1.99
N ILE A 73 11.20 -35.04 1.52
CA ILE A 73 10.42 -33.88 1.96
C ILE A 73 9.99 -34.05 3.43
N ALA A 74 9.53 -35.24 3.81
CA ALA A 74 9.16 -35.53 5.20
C ALA A 74 10.35 -35.37 6.16
N VAL A 75 11.52 -35.91 5.82
CA VAL A 75 12.74 -35.78 6.62
C VAL A 75 13.25 -34.33 6.67
N ALA A 76 13.12 -33.55 5.60
CA ALA A 76 13.45 -32.13 5.61
C ALA A 76 12.49 -31.28 6.47
N SER A 77 11.26 -31.76 6.67
CA SER A 77 10.28 -31.16 7.59
C SER A 77 10.49 -31.60 9.04
N GLU A 78 11.12 -32.76 9.27
CA GLU A 78 11.52 -33.26 10.59
C GLU A 78 12.98 -32.90 10.91
N GLY A 79 13.32 -31.62 10.70
CA GLY A 79 14.55 -31.08 11.27
C GLY A 79 14.56 -31.34 12.77
N THR A 80 15.56 -32.09 13.22
CA THR A 80 15.95 -32.33 14.62
C THR A 80 16.49 -31.06 15.30
N ASP A 81 15.95 -29.90 14.97
CA ASP A 81 16.22 -28.65 15.68
C ASP A 81 14.97 -28.35 16.50
N GLU A 82 15.08 -28.49 17.82
CA GLU A 82 14.08 -27.97 18.74
C GLU A 82 13.66 -26.58 18.28
N ALA A 83 12.37 -26.39 18.07
CA ALA A 83 11.78 -25.15 17.56
C ALA A 83 12.38 -23.96 18.30
N LYS A 84 13.37 -23.31 17.68
CA LYS A 84 14.05 -22.15 18.27
C LYS A 84 13.01 -21.05 18.38
N ILE A 85 12.51 -20.88 19.60
CA ILE A 85 11.52 -19.88 19.94
C ILE A 85 12.15 -18.52 19.65
N LEU A 86 11.87 -17.97 18.47
CA LEU A 86 12.23 -16.60 18.13
C LEU A 86 11.26 -15.70 18.91
N PRO A 87 11.72 -14.89 19.87
CA PRO A 87 10.85 -13.94 20.54
C PRO A 87 10.34 -12.96 19.49
N LEU A 88 9.02 -12.94 19.28
CA LEU A 88 8.40 -11.92 18.45
C LEU A 88 8.75 -10.56 19.05
N PRO A 89 9.32 -9.61 18.28
CA PRO A 89 9.46 -8.25 18.76
C PRO A 89 8.05 -7.73 19.02
N SER A 90 7.70 -7.62 20.30
CA SER A 90 6.45 -7.01 20.73
C SER A 90 6.40 -5.59 20.18
N ALA A 91 5.60 -5.39 19.12
CA ALA A 91 5.29 -4.09 18.56
C ALA A 91 4.31 -3.35 19.49
N GLY A 92 4.69 -3.20 20.76
CA GLY A 92 3.86 -2.68 21.82
C GLY A 92 4.29 -1.29 22.26
N ARG A 93 4.14 -0.23 21.44
CA ARG A 93 4.03 1.17 21.94
C ARG A 93 3.71 2.26 20.92
N LYS A 94 2.66 2.12 20.10
CA LYS A 94 2.15 3.25 19.29
C LYS A 94 0.85 3.89 19.81
N PHE A 95 0.16 3.29 20.78
CA PHE A 95 -1.15 3.77 21.24
C PHE A 95 -1.12 4.86 22.34
N LYS A 96 0.02 5.08 23.02
CA LYS A 96 0.10 6.08 24.11
C LYS A 96 0.23 7.52 23.61
N THR A 97 0.74 7.76 22.41
CA THR A 97 0.79 9.11 21.82
C THR A 97 -0.54 9.49 21.17
N LEU A 98 -1.32 8.50 20.70
CA LEU A 98 -2.65 8.72 20.12
C LEU A 98 -3.66 9.21 21.16
N SER A 99 -3.58 8.73 22.40
CA SER A 99 -4.47 9.20 23.48
C SER A 99 -4.22 10.65 23.88
N PHE A 100 -2.97 11.14 23.84
CA PHE A 100 -2.65 12.55 24.08
C PHE A 100 -3.15 13.47 22.96
N ALA A 101 -3.06 13.03 21.70
CA ALA A 101 -3.57 13.78 20.56
C ALA A 101 -5.10 13.96 20.63
N LEU A 102 -5.84 12.91 21.02
CA LEU A 102 -7.29 12.96 21.21
C LEU A 102 -7.69 13.96 22.32
N ALA A 103 -6.96 13.97 23.44
CA ALA A 103 -7.22 14.89 24.55
C ALA A 103 -7.00 16.36 24.17
N ALA A 104 -5.95 16.65 23.39
CA ALA A 104 -5.68 18.00 22.91
C ALA A 104 -6.79 18.53 21.99
N CYS A 105 -7.31 17.69 21.08
CA CYS A 105 -8.44 18.05 20.21
C CYS A 105 -9.70 18.38 20.99
N LEU A 106 -10.02 17.61 22.04
CA LEU A 106 -11.18 17.90 22.89
C LEU A 106 -11.01 19.23 23.64
N GLY A 107 -9.79 19.54 24.11
CA GLY A 107 -9.49 20.82 24.76
C GLY A 107 -9.68 22.01 23.81
N LEU A 108 -9.14 21.93 22.59
CA LEU A 108 -9.30 22.98 21.58
C LEU A 108 -10.77 23.17 21.18
N LEU A 109 -11.56 22.09 21.12
CA LEU A 109 -12.98 22.16 20.80
C LEU A 109 -13.75 22.93 21.87
N VAL A 110 -13.48 22.68 23.17
CA VAL A 110 -14.14 23.42 24.26
C VAL A 110 -13.78 24.90 24.22
N ILE A 111 -12.51 25.24 24.00
CA ILE A 111 -12.07 26.64 23.86
C ILE A 111 -12.77 27.33 22.69
N SER A 112 -12.90 26.63 21.56
CA SER A 112 -13.60 27.13 20.37
C SER A 112 -15.08 27.40 20.64
N VAL A 113 -15.78 26.47 21.31
CA VAL A 113 -17.20 26.63 21.66
C VAL A 113 -17.41 27.81 22.61
N VAL A 114 -16.56 27.97 23.62
CA VAL A 114 -16.64 29.11 24.55
C VAL A 114 -16.41 30.44 23.82
N ALA A 115 -15.39 30.52 22.97
CA ALA A 115 -15.11 31.72 22.17
C ALA A 115 -16.29 32.09 21.28
N LEU A 116 -16.93 31.10 20.63
CA LEU A 116 -18.09 31.32 19.78
C LEU A 116 -19.30 31.85 20.57
N PHE A 117 -19.54 31.33 21.77
CA PHE A 117 -20.63 31.78 22.63
C PHE A 117 -20.42 33.22 23.11
N LEU A 118 -19.20 33.58 23.52
CA LEU A 118 -18.87 34.95 23.91
C LEU A 118 -19.00 35.93 22.73
N ALA A 119 -18.57 35.53 21.54
CA ALA A 119 -18.70 36.35 20.33
C ALA A 119 -20.18 36.57 19.94
N HIS A 120 -21.02 35.52 20.06
CA HIS A 120 -22.46 35.62 19.81
C HIS A 120 -23.14 36.60 20.77
N ASN A 121 -22.86 36.49 22.07
CA ASN A 121 -23.46 37.38 23.08
C ASN A 121 -23.05 38.85 22.86
N LYS A 122 -21.81 39.10 22.44
CA LYS A 122 -21.31 40.44 22.15
C LYS A 122 -21.96 41.04 20.89
N LEU A 123 -22.25 40.22 19.87
CA LEU A 123 -22.96 40.67 18.67
C LEU A 123 -24.40 41.09 18.97
N GLU A 124 -25.06 40.37 19.88
CA GLU A 124 -26.43 40.70 20.28
C GLU A 124 -26.52 42.03 21.03
N ASP A 125 -25.59 42.28 21.96
CA ASP A 125 -25.50 43.55 22.68
C ASP A 125 -25.20 44.73 21.73
N ALA A 126 -24.24 44.56 20.81
CA ALA A 126 -23.91 45.58 19.80
C ALA A 126 -25.12 45.90 18.89
N ASN A 127 -25.89 44.89 18.47
CA ASN A 127 -27.10 45.08 17.68
C ASN A 127 -28.19 45.83 18.48
N SER A 128 -28.34 45.53 19.78
CA SER A 128 -29.29 46.21 20.64
C SER A 128 -28.96 47.70 20.81
N GLN A 129 -27.68 48.04 20.96
CA GLN A 129 -27.20 49.41 21.08
C GLN A 129 -27.38 50.18 19.77
N ILE A 130 -27.12 49.54 18.62
CA ILE A 130 -27.40 50.15 17.30
C ILE A 130 -28.89 50.42 17.14
N ALA A 131 -29.76 49.50 17.58
CA ALA A 131 -31.21 49.70 17.51
C ALA A 131 -31.66 50.86 18.42
N LEU A 132 -31.13 50.95 19.64
CA LEU A 132 -31.42 52.04 20.57
C LEU A 132 -30.94 53.41 20.06
N LEU A 133 -29.73 53.48 19.50
CA LEU A 133 -29.20 54.71 18.90
C LEU A 133 -30.05 55.19 17.71
N LYS A 134 -30.56 54.26 16.89
CA LYS A 134 -31.49 54.57 15.79
C LYS A 134 -32.82 55.12 16.31
N LEU A 135 -33.35 54.55 17.40
CA LEU A 135 -34.56 55.06 18.04
C LEU A 135 -34.35 56.47 18.62
N GLN A 136 -33.21 56.71 19.28
CA GLN A 136 -32.88 58.00 19.88
C GLN A 136 -32.73 59.09 18.81
N THR A 137 -32.02 58.80 17.71
CA THR A 137 -31.86 59.73 16.58
C THR A 137 -33.19 60.03 15.87
N GLN A 138 -34.10 59.06 15.73
CA GLN A 138 -35.45 59.31 15.24
C GLN A 138 -36.29 60.18 16.18
N GLN A 139 -36.08 60.10 17.49
CA GLN A 139 -36.78 60.99 18.43
C GLN A 139 -36.31 62.44 18.31
N TYR A 140 -35.01 62.68 18.15
CA TYR A 140 -34.48 64.04 17.94
C TYR A 140 -34.98 64.68 16.64
N SER A 141 -35.14 63.91 15.56
CA SER A 141 -35.74 64.43 14.33
C SER A 141 -37.23 64.71 14.45
N ARG A 142 -37.94 63.98 15.33
CA ARG A 142 -39.37 64.20 15.60
C ARG A 142 -39.64 65.37 16.54
N SER A 143 -38.71 65.74 17.41
CA SER A 143 -38.82 66.90 18.31
C SER A 143 -38.33 68.21 17.70
N ALA A 144 -37.80 68.18 16.47
CA ALA A 144 -37.23 69.34 15.78
C ALA A 144 -38.17 69.92 14.67
N ASN A 145 -39.41 69.43 14.59
CA ASN A 145 -40.51 69.99 13.78
C ASN A 145 -41.69 70.35 14.71
#